data_AF-A0A075I615-F1
#
_entry.id   AF-A0A075I615-F1
#
_cell.length_a   1.000
_cell.length_b   1.000
_cell.length_c   1.000
_cell.angle_alpha   90.00
_cell.angle_beta   90.00
_cell.angle_gamma   90.00
#
_symmetry.space_group_name_H-M   'P 1'
#
loop_
_entity.id
_entity.type
_entity.pdbx_description
1 polymer ?
#
loop_
_entity_poly.entity_id
_entity_poly.type
_entity_poly.pdbx_seq_one_letter_code
_entity_poly.pdbx_strand_id
1 'polypeptide(L)'
;MRDIREELSKNSKVDINEIFVDSSNTSSIPLSPSKKESKSIILLEENNNKTKAKEIQISSIKLVSVMSGFMKILRVYTPAKNRKKLKLQPNQSLVI
;
A
#
# COMPACT_ATOMS: atom_id res chain seq x y z
N MET A 1 -14.78 2.35 -11.83
CA MET A 1 -14.47 1.01 -11.24
C MET A 1 -15.08 -0.13 -12.06
N ARG A 2 -16.31 0.03 -12.57
CA ARG A 2 -16.81 -0.81 -13.69
C ARG A 2 -15.83 -0.79 -14.87
N ASP A 3 -15.25 0.37 -15.14
CA ASP A 3 -14.27 0.60 -16.22
C ASP A 3 -13.05 -0.33 -16.13
N ILE A 4 -12.49 -0.53 -14.92
CA ILE A 4 -11.34 -1.43 -14.70
C ILE A 4 -11.76 -2.89 -14.91
N ARG A 5 -12.94 -3.30 -14.44
CA ARG A 5 -13.44 -4.67 -14.62
C ARG A 5 -13.68 -4.99 -16.10
N GLU A 6 -14.23 -4.03 -16.84
CA GLU A 6 -14.48 -4.14 -18.28
C GLU A 6 -13.17 -4.18 -19.07
N GLU A 7 -12.21 -3.32 -18.75
CA GLU A 7 -10.88 -3.32 -19.38
C GLU A 7 -10.17 -4.66 -19.15
N LEU A 8 -10.16 -5.14 -17.90
CA LEU A 8 -9.58 -6.43 -17.55
C LEU A 8 -10.28 -7.58 -18.27
N SER A 9 -11.61 -7.58 -18.33
CA SER A 9 -12.38 -8.61 -19.02
C SER A 9 -12.03 -8.65 -20.52
N LYS A 10 -12.02 -7.48 -21.19
CA LYS A 10 -11.67 -7.35 -22.61
C LYS A 10 -10.24 -7.82 -22.90
N ASN A 11 -9.27 -7.37 -22.11
CA ASN A 11 -7.85 -7.67 -22.33
C ASN A 11 -7.49 -9.14 -22.05
N SER A 12 -8.10 -9.73 -21.02
CA SER A 12 -7.77 -11.10 -20.58
C SER A 12 -8.69 -12.18 -21.15
N LYS A 13 -9.79 -11.80 -21.80
CA LYS A 13 -10.87 -12.71 -22.24
C LYS A 13 -11.43 -13.55 -21.09
N VAL A 14 -11.51 -12.97 -19.90
CA VAL A 14 -12.15 -13.55 -18.73
C VAL A 14 -13.53 -12.91 -18.56
N ASP A 15 -14.53 -13.71 -18.22
CA ASP A 15 -15.89 -13.20 -17.95
C ASP A 15 -15.81 -12.13 -16.85
N ILE A 16 -16.45 -10.99 -17.08
CA ILE A 16 -16.51 -9.87 -16.13
C ILE A 16 -17.12 -10.29 -14.77
N ASN A 17 -18.00 -11.31 -14.77
CA ASN A 17 -18.60 -11.88 -13.56
C ASN A 17 -17.61 -12.73 -12.75
N GLU A 18 -16.49 -13.14 -13.35
CA GLU A 18 -15.37 -13.82 -12.69
C GLU A 18 -14.24 -12.84 -12.30
N ILE A 19 -14.50 -11.53 -12.38
CA ILE A 19 -13.55 -10.47 -11.99
C ILE A 19 -14.19 -9.58 -10.93
N PHE A 20 -13.59 -9.53 -9.75
CA PHE A 20 -14.01 -8.66 -8.65
C PHE A 20 -12.88 -7.69 -8.31
N VAL A 21 -13.21 -6.43 -8.11
CA VAL A 21 -12.23 -5.38 -7.86
C VAL A 21 -12.61 -4.66 -6.57
N ASP A 22 -11.64 -4.53 -5.68
CA ASP A 22 -11.72 -3.74 -4.46
C ASP A 22 -10.59 -2.70 -4.45
N SER A 23 -10.86 -1.54 -3.86
CA SER A 23 -9.86 -0.51 -3.65
C SER A 23 -9.88 -0.09 -2.19
N SER A 24 -8.75 -0.22 -1.52
CA SER A 24 -8.61 0.22 -0.13
C SER A 24 -7.50 1.25 -0.01
N ASN A 25 -7.71 2.21 0.88
CA ASN A 25 -6.65 3.09 1.32
C ASN A 25 -5.94 2.43 2.52
N THR A 26 -4.64 2.15 2.41
CA THR A 26 -3.86 1.60 3.51
C THR A 26 -2.84 2.62 3.98
N SER A 27 -2.62 2.73 5.29
CA SER A 27 -1.53 3.57 5.79
C SER A 27 -0.21 2.90 5.45
N SER A 28 0.75 3.65 4.91
CA SER A 28 2.07 3.12 4.57
C SER A 28 2.95 2.87 5.81
N ILE A 29 2.65 3.60 6.89
CA ILE A 29 3.26 3.45 8.21
C ILE A 29 2.15 3.03 9.18
N PRO A 30 2.40 2.10 10.12
CA PRO A 30 1.41 1.76 11.13
C PRO A 30 0.88 3.01 11.85
N LEU A 31 -0.44 3.07 11.98
CA LEU A 31 -1.10 4.13 12.74
C LEU A 31 -0.80 3.96 14.23
N SER A 32 -0.82 5.08 14.95
CA SER A 32 -0.80 5.04 16.41
C SER A 32 -2.05 4.36 16.98
N PRO A 33 -2.08 3.97 18.26
CA PRO A 33 -3.27 3.43 18.91
C PRO A 33 -4.52 4.32 18.79
N SER A 34 -4.32 5.65 18.65
CA SER A 34 -5.41 6.61 18.41
C SER A 34 -5.90 6.64 16.96
N LYS A 35 -5.43 5.73 16.09
CA LYS A 35 -5.72 5.66 14.65
C LYS A 35 -5.33 6.93 13.88
N LYS A 36 -4.30 7.64 14.33
CA LYS A 36 -3.77 8.84 13.66
C LYS A 36 -2.43 8.52 13.02
N GLU A 37 -2.09 9.27 11.99
CA GLU A 37 -0.77 9.19 11.36
C GLU A 37 0.32 9.52 12.38
N SER A 38 1.37 8.71 12.36
CA SER A 38 2.58 8.93 13.15
C SER A 38 3.29 10.17 12.61
N LYS A 39 3.52 11.17 13.47
CA LYS A 39 4.16 12.43 13.09
C LYS A 39 5.65 12.46 13.35
N SER A 40 6.09 11.78 14.41
CA SER A 40 7.46 11.78 14.86
C SER A 40 7.91 10.40 15.36
N ILE A 41 9.22 10.23 15.45
CA ILE A 41 9.89 9.10 16.09
C ILE A 41 10.81 9.63 17.19
N ILE A 42 11.05 8.82 18.21
CA ILE A 42 12.07 9.10 19.22
C ILE A 42 13.34 8.35 18.81
N LEU A 43 14.39 9.11 18.51
CA LEU A 43 15.73 8.58 18.30
C LEU A 43 16.47 8.56 19.65
N LEU A 44 16.99 7.40 20.02
CA LEU A 44 17.88 7.25 21.17
C LEU A 44 19.31 7.22 20.65
N GLU A 45 20.11 8.22 21.04
CA GLU A 45 21.53 8.31 20.73
C GLU A 45 22.33 7.97 21.98
N GLU A 46 23.20 6.97 21.90
CA GLU A 46 24.13 6.64 22.96
C GLU A 46 25.48 7.30 22.70
N ASN A 47 26.01 8.02 23.70
CA ASN A 47 27.31 8.64 23.61
C ASN A 47 27.99 8.61 25.00
N ASN A 48 29.12 7.92 25.12
CA ASN A 48 29.90 7.77 26.35
C ASN A 48 29.04 7.41 27.60
N ASN A 49 28.32 6.28 27.55
CA ASN A 49 27.43 5.78 28.61
C ASN A 49 26.26 6.72 28.99
N LYS A 50 25.93 7.69 28.13
CA LYS A 50 24.74 8.54 28.28
C LYS A 50 23.83 8.37 27.07
N THR A 51 22.59 7.96 27.33
CA THR A 51 21.54 7.92 26.31
C THR A 51 20.83 9.28 26.26
N LYS A 52 20.74 9.88 25.09
CA LYS A 52 19.93 11.07 24.83
C LYS A 52 18.76 10.71 23.92
N ALA A 53 17.57 11.15 24.29
CA ALA A 53 16.39 11.03 23.44
C ALA A 53 16.20 12.31 22.63
N LYS A 54 15.96 12.15 21.32
CA LYS A 54 15.65 13.24 20.40
C LYS A 54 14.39 12.90 19.64
N GLU A 55 13.42 13.81 19.64
CA GLU A 55 12.25 13.69 18.78
C GLU A 55 12.60 14.18 17.36
N ILE A 56 12.28 13.37 16.36
CA ILE A 56 12.50 13.67 14.94
C ILE A 56 11.17 13.53 14.21
N GLN A 57 10.78 14.54 13.44
CA GLN A 57 9.58 14.49 12.61
C GLN A 57 9.79 13.50 11.46
N ILE A 58 8.82 12.62 11.21
CA ILE A 58 8.87 11.64 10.11
C ILE A 58 9.01 12.36 8.76
N SER A 59 8.38 13.52 8.60
CA SER A 59 8.51 14.38 7.42
C SER A 59 9.94 14.87 7.16
N SER A 60 10.78 14.94 8.19
CA SER A 60 12.19 15.35 8.05
C SER A 60 13.10 14.23 7.53
N ILE A 61 12.65 12.97 7.60
CA ILE A 61 13.40 11.81 7.14
C ILE A 61 13.06 11.60 5.66
N LYS A 62 13.90 12.14 4.75
CA LYS A 62 13.61 12.18 3.30
C LYS A 62 13.02 10.89 2.73
N LEU A 63 13.66 9.74 2.97
CA LEU A 63 13.19 8.44 2.47
C LEU A 63 11.79 8.08 2.99
N VAL A 64 11.56 8.26 4.29
CA VAL A 64 10.28 7.91 4.94
C VAL A 64 9.19 8.91 4.56
N SER A 65 9.53 10.19 4.40
CA SER A 65 8.59 11.25 4.02
C SER A 65 7.92 10.99 2.67
N VAL A 66 8.66 10.43 1.70
CA VAL A 66 8.15 10.08 0.36
C VAL A 66 7.15 8.93 0.43
N MET A 67 7.32 8.03 1.40
CA MET A 67 6.43 6.90 1.63
C MET A 67 5.30 7.26 2.59
N SER A 68 5.37 8.38 3.32
CA SER A 68 4.42 8.75 4.38
C SER A 68 3.02 9.07 3.83
N GLY A 69 1.99 8.76 4.61
CA GLY A 69 0.59 8.94 4.24
C GLY A 69 -0.08 7.62 3.88
N PHE A 70 -0.94 7.64 2.85
CA PHE A 70 -1.73 6.48 2.47
C PHE A 70 -1.42 6.00 1.05
N MET A 71 -1.31 4.68 0.91
CA MET A 71 -1.21 3.99 -0.36
C MET A 71 -2.58 3.50 -0.80
N LYS A 72 -2.95 3.81 -2.04
CA LYS A 72 -4.12 3.22 -2.69
C LYS A 72 -3.75 1.82 -3.18
N ILE A 73 -4.38 0.80 -2.61
CA ILE A 73 -4.26 -0.58 -3.08
C ILE A 73 -5.47 -0.90 -3.94
N LEU A 74 -5.21 -1.40 -5.14
CA LEU A 74 -6.20 -2.05 -5.99
C LEU A 74 -6.02 -3.56 -5.89
N ARG A 75 -7.05 -4.27 -5.44
CA ARG A 75 -7.09 -5.74 -5.38
C ARG A 75 -8.00 -6.25 -6.47
N VAL A 76 -7.50 -7.19 -7.26
CA VAL A 76 -8.27 -7.87 -8.30
C VAL A 76 -8.35 -9.34 -7.92
N TYR A 77 -9.57 -9.83 -7.78
CA TYR A 77 -9.86 -11.23 -7.46
C TYR A 77 -10.49 -11.93 -8.65
N THR A 78 -10.10 -13.19 -8.85
CA THR A 78 -10.61 -14.05 -9.92
C THR A 78 -10.44 -15.52 -9.54
N PRO A 79 -11.25 -16.45 -10.07
CA PRO A 79 -11.01 -17.87 -9.90
C PRO A 79 -9.57 -18.27 -10.30
N ALA A 80 -8.97 -19.21 -9.57
CA ALA A 80 -7.56 -19.60 -9.74
C ALA A 80 -7.19 -19.95 -11.20
N LYS A 81 -8.11 -20.57 -11.95
CA LYS A 81 -7.97 -20.90 -13.38
C LYS A 81 -7.65 -19.69 -14.28
N ASN A 82 -8.04 -18.48 -13.87
CA ASN A 82 -7.92 -17.25 -14.65
C ASN A 82 -6.75 -16.35 -14.22
N ARG A 83 -6.09 -16.63 -13.08
CA ARG A 83 -5.01 -15.77 -12.53
C ARG A 83 -3.91 -15.45 -13.54
N LYS A 84 -3.52 -16.41 -14.39
CA LYS A 84 -2.48 -16.19 -15.41
C LYS A 84 -2.92 -15.27 -16.54
N LYS A 85 -4.22 -15.25 -16.86
CA LYS A 85 -4.80 -14.42 -17.93
C LYS A 85 -4.96 -12.97 -17.50
N LEU A 86 -5.15 -12.75 -16.20
CA LEU A 86 -5.36 -11.44 -15.58
C LEU A 86 -4.08 -10.80 -15.02
N LYS A 87 -2.90 -11.32 -15.35
CA LYS A 87 -1.62 -10.72 -14.95
C LYS A 87 -1.50 -9.33 -15.55
N LEU A 88 -1.77 -8.32 -14.73
CA LEU A 88 -1.42 -6.93 -15.00
C LEU A 88 0.10 -6.78 -14.92
N GLN A 89 0.65 -5.84 -15.69
CA GLN A 89 2.08 -5.55 -15.62
C GLN A 89 2.48 -5.22 -14.15
N PRO A 90 3.70 -5.56 -13.71
CA PRO A 90 4.06 -5.70 -12.29
C PRO A 90 3.91 -4.45 -11.41
N ASN A 91 3.72 -3.28 -12.01
CA ASN A 91 3.87 -2.00 -11.33
C ASN A 91 2.58 -1.41 -10.74
N GLN A 92 1.40 -2.05 -10.86
CA GLN A 92 0.15 -1.38 -10.49
C GLN A 92 -0.90 -2.20 -9.73
N SER A 93 -0.80 -3.52 -9.59
CA SER A 93 -1.88 -4.30 -8.96
C SER A 93 -1.41 -5.60 -8.34
N LEU A 94 -1.93 -5.91 -7.15
CA LEU A 94 -1.80 -7.23 -6.53
C LEU A 94 -3.01 -8.08 -6.93
N VAL A 95 -2.78 -9.08 -7.78
CA VAL A 95 -3.78 -10.11 -8.11
C VAL A 95 -3.61 -11.24 -7.09
N ILE A 96 -4.58 -11.37 -6.17
CA ILE A 96 -4.62 -12.42 -5.13
C ILE A 96 -5.59 -13.50 -5.56
#